data_AF-A0A2D6E2A5-F1
#
_entry.id   AF-A0A2D6E2A5-F1
#
_cell.length_a   1.000
_cell.length_b   1.000
_cell.length_c   1.000
_cell.angle_alpha   90.00
_cell.angle_beta   90.00
_cell.angle_gamma   90.00
#
_symmetry.space_group_name_H-M   'P 1'
#
loop_
_entity.id
_entity.type
_entity.pdbx_description
1 polymer ?
#
loop_
_entity_poly.entity_id
_entity_poly.type
_entity_poly.pdbx_seq_one_letter_code
_entity_poly.pdbx_strand_id
1 'polypeptide(L)' 'MNDKLYEMLSSSALADIAKARLTLDLLGEKAAGIGDHSTGDFYKNAEEALSLLADANDRLEVLRKYYSK' A
#
# COMPACT_ATOMS: atom_id res chain seq x y z
N MET A 1 2.02 -21.93 9.13
CA MET A 1 3.12 -21.32 8.34
C MET A 1 4.36 -21.32 9.23
N ASN A 2 5.57 -21.46 8.68
CA ASN A 2 6.77 -21.28 9.51
C ASN A 2 6.98 -19.79 9.83
N ASP A 3 7.65 -19.51 10.95
CA ASP A 3 7.74 -18.15 11.49
C ASP A 3 8.45 -17.18 10.54
N LYS A 4 9.51 -17.65 9.86
CA LYS A 4 10.27 -16.83 8.89
C LYS A 4 9.43 -16.43 7.67
N LEU A 5 8.62 -17.36 7.15
CA LEU A 5 7.73 -17.08 6.01
C LEU A 5 6.61 -16.14 6.41
N TYR A 6 6.02 -16.32 7.60
CA TYR A 6 5.01 -15.41 8.13
C TYR A 6 5.56 -13.99 8.32
N GLU A 7 6.75 -13.88 8.92
CA GLU A 7 7.43 -12.61 9.17
C GLU A 7 7.75 -11.89 7.85
N MET A 8 8.28 -12.60 6.86
CA MET A 8 8.57 -12.04 5.54
C MET A 8 7.31 -11.50 4.86
N LEU A 9 6.23 -12.30 4.80
CA LEU A 9 4.99 -11.89 4.15
C LEU A 9 4.28 -10.75 4.90
N SER A 10 4.29 -10.77 6.23
CA SER A 10 3.71 -9.70 7.06
C SER A 10 4.48 -8.39 6.89
N SER A 11 5.82 -8.46 6.87
CA SER A 11 6.68 -7.30 6.66
C SER A 11 6.49 -6.70 5.26
N SER A 12 6.32 -7.56 4.25
CA SER A 12 6.00 -7.14 2.88
C SER A 12 4.67 -6.39 2.80
N ALA A 13 3.60 -6.93 3.41
CA ALA A 13 2.30 -6.26 3.47
C ALA A 13 2.37 -4.91 4.22
N LEU A 14 3.10 -4.84 5.33
CA LEU A 14 3.30 -3.59 6.07
C LEU A 14 4.08 -2.54 5.26
N ALA A 15 5.08 -2.96 4.48
CA ALA A 15 5.83 -2.08 3.60
C ALA A 15 4.93 -1.49 2.49
N ASP A 16 4.07 -2.32 1.90
CA ASP A 16 3.11 -1.87 0.89
C ASP A 16 2.07 -0.90 1.46
N ILE A 17 1.57 -1.13 2.68
CA ILE A 17 0.70 -0.17 3.41
C ILE A 17 1.42 1.17 3.58
N ALA A 18 2.67 1.16 4.03
CA ALA A 18 3.44 2.37 4.26
C ALA A 18 3.68 3.15 2.95
N LYS A 19 4.04 2.44 1.88
CA LYS A 19 4.26 3.03 0.55
C LYS A 19 2.97 3.65 0.01
N ALA A 20 1.87 2.92 0.08
CA ALA A 20 0.58 3.40 -0.41
C ALA A 20 0.10 4.65 0.33
N ARG A 21 0.17 4.64 1.67
CA ARG A 21 -0.18 5.80 2.51
C ARG A 21 0.70 7.00 2.19
N LEU A 22 2.02 6.81 2.09
CA LEU A 22 2.94 7.88 1.72
C LEU A 22 2.58 8.48 0.35
N THR A 23 2.25 7.65 -0.64
CA THR A 23 1.81 8.15 -1.95
C THR A 23 0.53 8.97 -1.86
N LEU A 24 -0.49 8.49 -1.14
CA LEU A 24 -1.75 9.21 -0.95
C LEU A 24 -1.54 10.54 -0.22
N ASP A 25 -0.72 10.56 0.83
CA ASP A 25 -0.37 11.78 1.58
C ASP A 25 0.36 12.78 0.68
N LEU A 26 1.31 12.30 -0.14
CA LEU A 26 2.03 13.13 -1.10
C LEU A 26 1.12 13.71 -2.19
N LEU A 27 0.11 12.96 -2.65
CA LEU A 27 -0.88 13.43 -3.63
C LEU A 27 -1.89 14.42 -3.02
N GLY A 28 -2.25 14.24 -1.74
CA GLY A 28 -3.27 15.03 -1.06
C GLY A 28 -2.76 16.34 -0.45
N GLU A 29 -1.54 16.35 0.12
CA GLU A 29 -1.03 17.52 0.84
C GLU A 29 0.04 18.31 0.08
N LYS A 30 0.77 17.66 -0.84
CA LYS A 30 1.78 18.34 -1.65
C LYS A 30 1.25 18.44 -3.07
N ALA A 31 1.29 19.64 -3.66
CA ALA A 31 1.03 19.85 -5.09
C ALA A 31 2.02 19.09 -6.03
N ALA A 32 2.75 18.09 -5.51
CA ALA A 32 3.72 17.24 -6.20
C ALA A 32 3.09 16.34 -7.27
N GLY A 33 1.76 16.20 -7.28
CA GLY A 33 1.04 15.33 -8.23
C GLY A 33 0.69 15.97 -9.58
N ILE A 34 0.77 17.31 -9.71
CA ILE A 34 0.35 18.05 -10.92
C ILE A 34 1.45 19.01 -11.38
N GLY A 35 2.70 18.54 -11.42
CA GLY A 35 3.78 19.23 -12.13
C GLY A 35 3.60 19.11 -13.65
N ASP A 36 4.65 18.69 -14.38
CA ASP A 36 4.58 18.41 -15.83
C ASP A 36 3.69 17.18 -16.21
N HIS A 37 2.94 16.66 -15.25
CA HIS A 37 2.03 15.53 -15.41
C HIS A 37 0.60 15.99 -15.68
N SER A 38 -0.15 15.16 -16.41
CA SER A 38 -1.57 15.41 -16.65
C SER A 38 -2.41 15.12 -15.41
N THR A 39 -3.61 15.71 -15.33
CA THR A 39 -4.60 15.31 -14.32
C THR A 39 -4.97 13.82 -14.41
N GLY A 40 -4.80 13.19 -15.58
CA GLY A 40 -4.97 11.75 -15.75
C GLY A 40 -3.93 10.92 -14.98
N ASP A 41 -2.66 11.33 -15.01
CA ASP A 41 -1.59 10.66 -14.26
C ASP A 41 -1.79 10.80 -12.75
N PHE A 42 -2.27 11.97 -12.31
CA PHE A 42 -2.63 12.20 -10.92
C PHE A 42 -3.69 11.20 -10.44
N TYR A 43 -4.81 11.08 -11.15
CA TYR A 43 -5.88 10.16 -10.76
C TYR A 43 -5.44 8.70 -10.83
N LYS A 44 -4.67 8.33 -11.86
CA LYS A 44 -4.12 6.98 -11.97
C LYS A 44 -3.24 6.63 -10.77
N ASN A 45 -2.33 7.53 -10.37
CA ASN A 45 -1.46 7.31 -9.21
C ASN A 45 -2.26 7.18 -7.91
N ALA A 46 -3.34 7.95 -7.74
CA ALA A 46 -4.22 7.85 -6.58
C ALA A 46 -4.93 6.50 -6.51
N GLU A 47 -5.50 6.03 -7.63
CA GLU A 47 -6.17 4.73 -7.73
C GLU A 47 -5.20 3.56 -7.51
N GLU A 48 -4.00 3.62 -8.11
CA GLU A 48 -2.97 2.61 -7.90
C GLU A 48 -2.51 2.54 -6.43
N ALA A 49 -2.34 3.69 -5.77
CA ALA A 49 -2.01 3.74 -4.35
C ALA A 49 -3.13 3.18 -3.48
N LEU A 50 -4.40 3.51 -3.78
CA LEU A 50 -5.55 3.00 -3.04
C LEU A 50 -5.69 1.48 -3.21
N SER A 51 -5.54 0.96 -4.42
CA SER A 51 -5.57 -0.49 -4.69
C SER A 51 -4.46 -1.21 -3.93
N LEU A 52 -3.23 -0.68 -3.96
CA LEU A 52 -2.11 -1.25 -3.21
C LEU A 52 -2.38 -1.28 -1.70
N LEU A 53 -3.00 -0.22 -1.16
CA LEU A 53 -3.37 -0.15 0.24
C LEU A 53 -4.41 -1.22 0.60
N ALA A 54 -5.45 -1.37 -0.21
CA ALA A 54 -6.49 -2.38 -0.01
C ALA A 54 -5.90 -3.79 -0.02
N ASP A 55 -5.17 -4.15 -1.08
CA ASP A 55 -4.54 -5.46 -1.25
C ASP A 55 -3.54 -5.78 -0.12
N ALA A 56 -2.81 -4.77 0.36
CA ALA A 56 -1.86 -4.96 1.46
C ALA A 56 -2.56 -5.19 2.80
N ASN A 57 -3.68 -4.51 3.07
CA ASN A 57 -4.48 -4.77 4.26
C ASN A 57 -5.12 -6.17 4.21
N ASP A 58 -5.67 -6.56 3.07
CA ASP A 58 -6.29 -7.89 2.90
C ASP A 58 -5.26 -9.01 3.10
N ARG A 59 -4.07 -8.88 2.51
CA ARG A 59 -2.96 -9.83 2.75
C ARG A 59 -2.61 -9.92 4.23
N LEU A 60 -2.49 -8.78 4.92
CA LEU A 60 -2.15 -8.75 6.34
C LEU A 60 -3.26 -9.34 7.21
N GLU A 61 -4.54 -9.10 6.87
CA GLU A 61 -5.69 -9.68 7.55
C GLU A 61 -5.70 -11.20 7.38
N VAL A 62 -5.53 -11.70 6.16
CA VAL A 62 -5.46 -13.15 5.88
C VAL A 62 -4.34 -13.81 6.69
N LEU A 63 -3.15 -13.19 6.73
CA LEU A 63 -2.04 -13.67 7.55
C LEU A 63 -2.43 -13.73 9.02
N ARG A 64 -2.98 -12.65 9.58
CA ARG A 64 -3.41 -12.61 10.98
C ARG A 64 -4.51 -13.63 11.28
N LYS A 65 -5.52 -13.76 10.42
CA LYS A 65 -6.69 -14.59 10.65
C LYS A 65 -6.39 -16.09 10.60
N TYR A 66 -5.55 -16.53 9.67
CA TYR A 66 -5.34 -17.95 9.41
C TYR A 66 -3.98 -18.47 9.84
N TYR A 67 -3.02 -17.58 10.13
CA TYR A 67 -1.63 -17.94 10.36
C TYR A 67 -0.98 -17.23 11.56
N SER A 68 -1.69 -16.37 12.29
CA SER A 68 -1.20 -15.93 13.62
C SER A 68 -1.27 -17.10 14.60
N LYS A 69 -0.22 -17.22 15.43
CA LYS A 69 -0.16 -18.22 16.51
C LYS A 69 -0.85 -17.68 17.75
#